data_AF-A0A9W3SXG5-F1
#
_entry.id   AF-A0A9W3SXG5-F1
#
_cell.length_a   1.000
_cell.length_b   1.000
_cell.length_c   1.000
_cell.angle_alpha   90.00
_cell.angle_beta   90.00
_cell.angle_gamma   90.00
#
_symmetry.space_group_name_H-M   'P 1'
#
loop_
_entity.id
_entity.type
_entity.pdbx_description
1 polymer ?
#
loop_
_entity_poly.entity_id
_entity_poly.type
_entity_poly.pdbx_seq_one_letter_code
_entity_poly.pdbx_strand_id
1 'polypeptide(L)'
;MRQCSNCGSQVRQHDNFCGDCGMNLEKQQCSEEILETNNEWNVENKKKTSFLAHKRFVVVSAIALIIVASTIYIFLTHSSTFNKMKGYWYAGGKGAYLQIQEIDDKNIEIVFYEKRGKTERVKGSVVDYNDNQVICNMSYPWNGRVKLELLDDTTLYMSEEGKKSHKLKLTKVSEKEMQEFYGGEKSSR
;
A
#
# COMPACT_ATOMS: atom_id res chain seq x y z
N MET A 1 -30.79 55.81 -56.61
CA MET A 1 -30.87 56.16 -55.18
C MET A 1 -30.98 54.87 -54.38
N ARG A 2 -30.61 54.84 -53.10
CA ARG A 2 -30.74 53.70 -52.17
C ARG A 2 -31.34 54.18 -50.85
N GLN A 3 -31.93 53.29 -50.05
CA GLN A 3 -32.42 53.66 -48.72
C GLN A 3 -31.33 53.49 -47.65
N CYS A 4 -31.28 54.41 -46.69
CA CYS A 4 -30.46 54.25 -45.50
C CYS A 4 -31.03 53.10 -44.66
N SER A 5 -30.19 52.12 -44.32
CA SER A 5 -30.57 50.97 -43.48
C SER A 5 -30.89 51.35 -42.03
N ASN A 6 -30.50 52.54 -41.58
CA ASN A 6 -30.76 53.01 -40.22
C ASN A 6 -32.08 53.76 -40.06
N CYS A 7 -32.39 54.68 -40.97
CA CYS A 7 -33.55 55.58 -40.84
C CYS A 7 -34.56 55.46 -41.99
N GLY A 8 -34.25 54.68 -43.02
CA GLY A 8 -35.15 54.45 -44.17
C GLY A 8 -35.21 55.59 -45.19
N SER A 9 -34.47 56.69 -44.99
CA SER A 9 -34.50 57.82 -45.93
C SER A 9 -33.80 57.51 -47.25
N GLN A 10 -34.20 58.19 -48.32
CA GLN A 10 -33.61 58.01 -49.65
C GLN A 10 -32.29 58.79 -49.76
N VAL A 11 -31.22 58.05 -50.05
CA VAL A 11 -29.85 58.56 -50.18
C VAL A 11 -29.33 58.30 -51.60
N ARG A 12 -28.43 59.13 -52.11
CA ARG A 12 -27.82 58.88 -53.43
C ARG A 12 -26.86 57.70 -53.34
N GLN A 13 -26.65 56.99 -54.45
CA GLN A 13 -25.85 55.75 -54.44
C GLN A 13 -24.38 55.99 -54.03
N HIS A 14 -23.87 57.21 -54.20
CA HIS A 14 -22.48 57.57 -53.93
C HIS A 14 -22.29 58.43 -52.67
N ASP A 15 -23.32 58.66 -51.87
CA ASP A 15 -23.13 59.38 -50.61
C ASP A 15 -22.48 58.44 -49.58
N ASN A 16 -21.41 58.93 -48.97
CA ASN A 16 -20.68 58.21 -47.92
C ASN A 16 -21.42 58.23 -46.58
N PHE A 17 -22.34 59.19 -46.40
CA PHE A 17 -23.12 59.34 -45.17
C PHE A 17 -24.58 59.68 -45.50
N CYS A 18 -25.52 59.28 -44.64
CA CYS A 18 -26.91 59.70 -44.72
C CYS A 18 -27.07 61.16 -44.24
N GLY A 19 -27.63 62.04 -45.08
CA GLY A 19 -27.88 63.44 -44.73
C GLY A 19 -28.86 63.65 -43.58
N ASP A 20 -29.76 62.69 -43.32
CA ASP A 20 -30.80 62.83 -42.29
C ASP A 20 -30.38 62.30 -40.92
N CYS A 21 -29.61 61.21 -40.87
CA CYS A 21 -29.23 60.58 -39.59
C CYS A 21 -27.72 60.51 -39.34
N GLY A 22 -26.89 60.91 -40.30
CA GLY A 22 -25.43 60.95 -40.17
C GLY A 22 -24.71 59.60 -40.24
N MET A 23 -25.41 58.49 -40.52
CA MET A 23 -24.79 57.15 -40.60
C MET A 23 -23.82 57.05 -41.80
N ASN A 24 -22.63 56.48 -41.58
CA ASN A 24 -21.69 56.12 -42.65
C ASN A 24 -22.17 54.88 -43.44
N LEU A 25 -22.24 54.99 -44.76
CA LEU A 25 -22.84 54.01 -45.66
C LEU A 25 -21.83 53.28 -46.58
N GLU A 26 -20.53 53.47 -46.35
CA GLU A 26 -19.43 53.00 -47.23
C GLU A 26 -19.08 51.52 -46.99
N LYS A 27 -19.53 50.93 -45.87
CA LYS A 27 -19.10 49.61 -45.40
C LYS A 27 -19.94 48.40 -45.87
N GLN A 28 -20.85 48.57 -46.83
CA GLN A 28 -21.84 47.55 -47.22
C GLN A 28 -21.72 47.03 -48.67
N GLN A 29 -20.53 47.00 -49.26
CA GLN A 29 -20.33 46.34 -50.56
C GLN A 29 -19.18 45.30 -50.50
N CYS A 30 -19.51 44.05 -50.14
CA CYS A 30 -18.80 42.87 -50.66
C CYS A 30 -19.60 41.56 -50.44
N SER A 31 -20.15 41.05 -51.55
CA SER A 31 -20.46 39.66 -51.96
C SER A 31 -21.40 38.75 -51.13
N GLU A 32 -22.55 38.46 -51.76
CA GLU A 32 -23.47 37.32 -51.56
C GLU A 32 -23.04 36.03 -52.30
N GLU A 33 -23.83 34.96 -52.09
CA GLU A 33 -23.85 33.58 -52.62
C GLU A 33 -22.95 32.55 -51.89
N ILE A 34 -23.48 31.47 -51.28
CA ILE A 34 -24.35 30.43 -51.89
C ILE A 34 -25.46 29.94 -50.94
N LEU A 35 -26.55 29.53 -51.60
CA LEU A 35 -27.88 29.03 -51.25
C LEU A 35 -28.03 27.87 -50.23
N GLU A 36 -29.11 28.02 -49.45
CA GLU A 36 -30.16 27.05 -49.04
C GLU A 36 -29.81 25.58 -48.74
N THR A 37 -30.09 25.13 -47.51
CA THR A 37 -31.31 24.33 -47.20
C THR A 37 -31.26 23.78 -45.75
N ASN A 38 -32.32 24.11 -45.01
CA ASN A 38 -33.14 23.18 -44.25
C ASN A 38 -32.62 22.51 -42.95
N ASN A 39 -33.19 23.03 -41.86
CA ASN A 39 -33.88 22.28 -40.79
C ASN A 39 -33.11 21.92 -39.51
N GLU A 40 -33.85 22.16 -38.43
CA GLU A 40 -33.78 21.51 -37.11
C GLU A 40 -32.85 22.08 -36.05
N TRP A 41 -33.53 22.72 -35.10
CA TRP A 41 -33.21 22.89 -33.69
C TRP A 41 -32.31 21.79 -33.13
N ASN A 42 -31.11 22.16 -32.68
CA ASN A 42 -30.54 21.53 -31.49
C ASN A 42 -29.64 22.49 -30.71
N VAL A 43 -30.09 22.79 -29.49
CA VAL A 43 -29.31 23.43 -28.44
C VAL A 43 -28.20 22.47 -28.03
N GLU A 44 -26.93 22.83 -28.25
CA GLU A 44 -25.84 22.18 -27.52
C GLU A 44 -24.67 23.13 -27.24
N ASN A 45 -24.66 23.62 -25.99
CA ASN A 45 -23.51 24.19 -25.31
C ASN A 45 -22.32 23.23 -25.34
N LYS A 46 -21.42 23.35 -26.31
CA LYS A 46 -20.13 22.64 -26.26
C LYS A 46 -19.11 23.42 -25.43
N LYS A 47 -19.06 23.08 -24.14
CA LYS A 47 -17.97 23.38 -23.21
C LYS A 47 -16.62 22.98 -23.83
N LYS A 48 -15.86 23.96 -24.34
CA LYS A 48 -14.43 23.81 -24.63
C LYS A 48 -13.59 23.91 -23.34
N THR A 49 -13.80 23.01 -22.38
CA THR A 49 -13.00 22.98 -21.15
C THR A 49 -12.86 21.55 -20.58
N SER A 50 -12.08 20.66 -21.20
CA SER A 50 -11.62 19.47 -20.46
C SER A 50 -10.41 18.69 -21.01
N PHE A 51 -9.82 19.04 -22.15
CA PHE A 51 -8.73 18.19 -22.70
C PHE A 51 -7.43 18.25 -21.85
N LEU A 52 -7.14 19.38 -21.21
CA LEU A 52 -5.96 19.54 -20.34
C LEU A 52 -6.19 19.02 -18.91
N ALA A 53 -7.45 19.00 -18.44
CA ALA A 53 -7.83 18.46 -17.14
C ALA A 53 -7.80 16.93 -17.14
N HIS A 54 -8.19 16.30 -18.26
CA HIS A 54 -8.19 14.83 -18.39
C HIS A 54 -6.78 14.23 -18.33
N LYS A 55 -5.77 14.88 -18.96
CA LYS A 55 -4.36 14.45 -18.84
C LYS A 55 -3.82 14.57 -17.41
N ARG A 56 -4.20 15.62 -16.67
CA ARG A 56 -3.78 15.77 -15.26
C ARG A 56 -4.43 14.72 -14.35
N PHE A 57 -5.68 14.35 -14.63
CA PHE A 57 -6.38 13.32 -13.86
C PHE A 57 -5.80 11.92 -14.07
N VAL A 58 -5.44 11.56 -15.31
CA VAL A 58 -4.79 10.27 -15.62
C VAL A 58 -3.42 10.15 -14.96
N VAL A 59 -2.62 11.22 -14.97
CA VAL A 59 -1.28 11.21 -14.34
C VAL A 59 -1.38 11.09 -12.82
N VAL A 60 -2.31 11.81 -12.18
CA VAL A 60 -2.52 11.71 -10.72
C VAL A 60 -3.03 10.33 -10.31
N SER A 61 -3.94 9.75 -11.09
CA SER A 61 -4.42 8.38 -10.86
C SER A 61 -3.31 7.34 -10.98
N ALA A 62 -2.45 7.45 -12.00
CA ALA A 62 -1.31 6.54 -12.17
C ALA A 62 -0.31 6.65 -11.02
N ILE A 63 0.02 7.86 -10.57
CA ILE A 63 0.91 8.09 -9.42
C ILE A 63 0.30 7.51 -8.13
N ALA A 64 -1.00 7.72 -7.90
CA ALA A 64 -1.69 7.16 -6.74
C ALA A 64 -1.64 5.62 -6.74
N LEU A 65 -1.84 4.98 -7.89
CA LEU A 65 -1.72 3.53 -8.02
C LEU A 65 -0.29 3.03 -7.76
N ILE A 66 0.73 3.75 -8.23
CA ILE A 66 2.14 3.41 -7.95
C ILE A 66 2.44 3.53 -6.46
N ILE A 67 1.95 4.58 -5.79
CA ILE A 67 2.13 4.75 -4.34
C ILE A 67 1.45 3.61 -3.59
N VAL A 68 0.21 3.27 -3.92
CA VAL A 68 -0.52 2.16 -3.29
C VAL A 68 0.19 0.81 -3.54
N ALA A 69 0.67 0.57 -4.76
CA ALA A 69 1.44 -0.64 -5.06
C ALA A 69 2.77 -0.67 -4.29
N SER A 70 3.44 0.48 -4.13
CA SER A 70 4.69 0.59 -3.38
C SER A 70 4.48 0.41 -1.87
N THR A 71 3.40 0.93 -1.30
CA THR A 71 3.08 0.71 0.12
C THR A 71 2.69 -0.73 0.39
N ILE A 72 1.91 -1.35 -0.49
CA ILE A 72 1.61 -2.79 -0.43
C ILE A 72 2.90 -3.59 -0.55
N TYR A 73 3.78 -3.25 -1.49
CA TYR A 73 5.07 -3.92 -1.66
C TYR A 73 5.93 -3.80 -0.40
N ILE A 74 6.10 -2.58 0.14
CA ILE A 74 6.83 -2.35 1.39
C ILE A 74 6.23 -3.19 2.51
N PHE A 75 4.90 -3.19 2.67
CA PHE A 75 4.21 -3.98 3.69
C PHE A 75 4.42 -5.49 3.53
N LEU A 76 4.40 -5.99 2.28
CA LEU A 76 4.68 -7.40 1.97
C LEU A 76 6.15 -7.76 2.23
N THR A 77 7.08 -6.84 1.98
CA THR A 77 8.52 -7.02 2.26
C THR A 77 8.89 -6.78 3.71
N HIS A 78 8.05 -6.10 4.48
CA HIS A 78 8.20 -5.90 5.91
C HIS A 78 7.59 -7.08 6.68
N SER A 79 7.88 -8.30 6.21
CA SER A 79 7.69 -9.48 7.03
C SER A 79 8.77 -9.45 8.10
N SER A 80 8.35 -9.46 9.37
CA SER A 80 9.27 -9.51 10.52
C SER A 80 10.33 -10.59 10.31
N THR A 81 11.57 -10.29 10.71
CA THR A 81 12.73 -11.20 10.73
C THR A 81 12.39 -12.58 11.29
N PHE A 82 11.42 -12.64 12.22
CA PHE A 82 11.04 -13.82 12.97
C PHE A 82 9.66 -14.38 12.63
N ASN A 83 8.92 -13.80 11.67
CA ASN A 83 7.48 -14.06 11.55
C ASN A 83 7.13 -15.56 11.45
N LYS A 84 7.94 -16.36 10.75
CA LYS A 84 7.75 -17.83 10.64
C LYS A 84 8.10 -18.59 11.93
N MET A 85 9.03 -18.06 12.72
CA MET A 85 9.52 -18.69 13.94
C MET A 85 8.65 -18.36 15.17
N LYS A 86 7.83 -17.31 15.12
CA LYS A 86 6.94 -16.91 16.23
C LYS A 86 5.96 -18.01 16.63
N GLY A 87 5.65 -18.08 17.92
CA GLY A 87 4.65 -18.99 18.46
C GLY A 87 5.24 -20.05 19.38
N TYR A 88 4.47 -21.11 19.63
CA TYR A 88 4.81 -22.14 20.60
C TYR A 88 5.53 -23.32 19.95
N TRP A 89 6.50 -23.85 20.69
CA TRP A 89 7.37 -24.92 20.27
C TRP A 89 7.58 -25.91 21.41
N TYR A 90 7.53 -27.20 21.09
CA TYR A 90 7.75 -28.28 22.03
C TYR A 90 9.13 -28.90 21.86
N ALA A 91 9.90 -28.90 22.94
CA ALA A 91 11.21 -29.54 23.03
C ALA A 91 11.05 -30.97 23.56
N GLY A 92 10.74 -31.93 22.67
CA GLY A 92 10.45 -33.32 23.04
C GLY A 92 11.54 -33.99 23.90
N GLY A 93 12.82 -33.73 23.62
CA GLY A 93 13.94 -34.26 24.41
C GLY A 93 14.10 -33.67 25.81
N LYS A 94 13.39 -32.58 26.12
CA LYS A 94 13.42 -31.88 27.43
C LYS A 94 12.07 -31.88 28.14
N GLY A 95 10.99 -32.29 27.46
CA GLY A 95 9.63 -32.26 28.01
C GLY A 95 9.19 -30.84 28.40
N ALA A 96 9.63 -29.84 27.65
CA ALA A 96 9.41 -28.42 27.94
C ALA A 96 8.85 -27.70 26.72
N TYR A 97 8.04 -26.68 26.96
CA TYR A 97 7.54 -25.78 25.93
C TYR A 97 8.32 -24.48 25.98
N LEU A 98 8.50 -23.87 24.82
CA LEU A 98 8.96 -22.50 24.71
C LEU A 98 8.10 -21.73 23.73
N GLN A 99 8.02 -20.42 23.92
CA GLN A 99 7.39 -19.50 23.00
C GLN A 99 8.43 -18.52 22.49
N ILE A 100 8.49 -18.39 21.16
CA ILE A 100 9.29 -17.37 20.49
C ILE A 100 8.38 -16.18 20.21
N GLN A 101 8.75 -15.02 20.73
CA GLN A 101 8.04 -13.75 20.57
C GLN A 101 8.99 -12.70 19.97
N GLU A 102 8.46 -11.85 19.10
CA GLU A 102 9.20 -10.67 18.66
C GLU A 102 8.91 -9.49 19.59
N ILE A 103 9.95 -8.73 19.90
CA ILE A 103 9.82 -7.42 20.54
C ILE A 103 9.81 -6.34 19.46
N ASP A 104 10.79 -6.40 18.55
CA ASP A 104 10.93 -5.56 17.36
C ASP A 104 11.80 -6.29 16.31
N ASP A 105 12.02 -5.69 15.14
CA ASP A 105 12.79 -6.30 14.03
C ASP A 105 14.22 -6.75 14.40
N LYS A 106 14.76 -6.27 15.52
CA LYS A 106 16.13 -6.51 16.00
C LYS A 106 16.18 -7.30 17.31
N ASN A 107 15.05 -7.55 17.97
CA ASN A 107 15.01 -8.14 19.30
C ASN A 107 13.95 -9.24 19.42
N ILE A 108 14.35 -10.34 20.06
CA ILE A 108 13.55 -11.54 20.30
C ILE A 108 13.42 -11.78 21.80
N GLU A 109 12.28 -12.34 22.22
CA GLU A 109 12.09 -12.93 23.53
C GLU A 109 11.74 -14.41 23.39
N ILE A 110 12.43 -15.27 24.13
CA ILE A 110 12.10 -16.68 24.28
C ILE A 110 11.59 -16.90 25.70
N VAL A 111 10.36 -17.39 25.79
CA VAL A 111 9.69 -17.71 27.05
C VAL A 111 9.68 -19.22 27.24
N PHE A 112 10.35 -19.73 28.26
CA PHE A 112 10.37 -21.15 28.62
C PHE A 112 9.31 -21.43 29.67
N TYR A 113 8.53 -22.49 29.45
CA TYR A 113 7.53 -22.99 30.39
C TYR A 113 8.07 -24.27 31.03
N GLU A 114 8.25 -24.29 32.34
CA GLU A 114 8.58 -25.50 33.09
C GLU A 114 7.35 -26.13 33.73
N LYS A 115 7.31 -27.47 33.85
CA LYS A 115 6.18 -28.23 34.45
C LYS A 115 5.70 -27.70 35.80
N ARG A 116 6.59 -27.09 36.58
CA ARG A 116 6.28 -26.54 37.91
C ARG A 116 5.65 -25.14 37.89
N GLY A 117 5.27 -24.63 36.71
CA GLY A 117 4.72 -23.28 36.55
C GLY A 117 5.77 -22.17 36.64
N LYS A 118 7.07 -22.51 36.61
CA LYS A 118 8.13 -21.52 36.50
C LYS A 118 8.27 -21.11 35.04
N THR A 119 8.19 -19.81 34.80
CA THR A 119 8.39 -19.22 33.48
C THR A 119 9.71 -18.45 33.48
N GLU A 120 10.58 -18.75 32.53
CA GLU A 120 11.82 -18.01 32.31
C GLU A 120 11.75 -17.25 31.00
N ARG A 121 12.10 -15.95 31.02
CA ARG A 121 12.12 -15.10 29.82
C ARG A 121 13.56 -14.74 29.51
N VAL A 122 13.99 -15.07 28.30
CA VAL A 122 15.34 -14.76 27.84
C VAL A 122 15.23 -13.88 26.61
N LYS A 123 15.80 -12.69 26.70
CA LYS A 123 15.84 -11.73 25.58
C LYS A 123 17.12 -11.92 24.79
N GLY A 124 17.03 -11.67 23.48
CA GLY A 124 18.19 -11.66 22.61
C GLY A 124 18.12 -10.58 21.54
N SER A 125 19.28 -10.20 21.02
CA SER A 125 19.42 -9.24 19.93
C SER A 125 19.90 -9.96 18.67
N VAL A 126 19.24 -9.68 17.55
CA VAL A 126 19.57 -10.24 16.23
C VAL A 126 20.95 -9.77 15.80
N VAL A 127 21.74 -10.71 15.31
CA VAL A 127 23.07 -10.47 14.73
C VAL A 127 23.00 -10.63 13.21
N ASP A 128 22.37 -11.70 12.74
CA ASP A 128 22.26 -12.04 11.32
C ASP A 128 21.00 -12.88 11.08
N TYR A 129 20.42 -12.80 9.88
CA TYR A 129 19.22 -13.55 9.54
C TYR A 129 19.04 -13.75 8.03
N ASN A 130 18.26 -14.78 7.69
CA ASN A 130 17.69 -15.01 6.37
C ASN A 130 16.32 -15.69 6.52
N ASP A 131 15.71 -16.10 5.40
CA ASP A 131 14.35 -16.64 5.35
C ASP A 131 14.07 -17.82 6.29
N ASN A 132 15.09 -18.60 6.64
CA ASN A 132 14.98 -19.83 7.41
C ASN A 132 15.90 -19.84 8.65
N GLN A 133 16.63 -18.77 8.91
CA GLN A 133 17.66 -18.76 9.96
C GLN A 133 17.74 -17.41 10.65
N VAL A 134 17.86 -17.44 11.98
CA VAL A 134 18.18 -16.24 12.76
C VAL A 134 19.28 -16.57 13.76
N ILE A 135 20.27 -15.69 13.83
CA ILE A 135 21.38 -15.73 14.77
C ILE A 135 21.20 -14.58 15.76
N CYS A 136 21.15 -14.90 17.05
CA CYS A 136 20.89 -13.95 18.12
C CYS A 136 21.95 -14.04 19.21
N ASN A 137 22.34 -12.91 19.79
CA ASN A 137 23.03 -12.89 21.08
C ASN A 137 21.99 -12.97 22.19
N MET A 138 22.00 -14.04 22.97
CA MET A 138 21.07 -14.25 24.09
C MET A 138 21.64 -13.70 25.38
N SER A 139 20.75 -13.10 26.18
CA SER A 139 21.04 -12.63 27.53
C SER A 139 21.10 -13.80 28.54
N TYR A 140 21.43 -13.48 29.79
CA TYR A 140 21.41 -14.44 30.90
C TYR A 140 20.03 -15.14 31.01
N PRO A 141 19.98 -16.45 31.29
CA PRO A 141 21.10 -17.33 31.67
C PRO A 141 21.83 -18.03 30.53
N TRP A 142 21.38 -17.87 29.29
CA TRP A 142 21.99 -18.59 28.15
C TRP A 142 23.34 -18.01 27.74
N ASN A 143 23.51 -16.68 27.85
CA ASN A 143 24.76 -15.95 27.62
C ASN A 143 25.60 -16.54 26.47
N GLY A 144 25.21 -16.25 25.24
CA GLY A 144 25.89 -16.80 24.08
C GLY A 144 25.18 -16.50 22.77
N ARG A 145 25.82 -16.90 21.68
CA ARG A 145 25.25 -16.74 20.36
C ARG A 145 24.45 -17.98 19.97
N VAL A 146 23.15 -17.80 19.80
CA VAL A 146 22.20 -18.86 19.49
C VAL A 146 21.78 -18.76 18.04
N LYS A 147 21.68 -19.91 17.40
CA LYS A 147 21.23 -20.10 16.04
C LYS A 147 19.88 -20.84 16.05
N LEU A 148 18.86 -20.19 15.49
CA LEU A 148 17.55 -20.74 15.19
C LEU A 148 17.49 -21.06 13.71
N GLU A 149 17.17 -22.30 13.36
CA GLU A 149 17.16 -22.80 11.98
C GLU A 149 15.85 -23.55 11.71
N LEU A 150 15.01 -22.95 10.86
CA LEU A 150 13.72 -23.50 10.44
C LEU A 150 13.94 -24.49 9.29
N LEU A 151 13.58 -25.74 9.52
CA LEU A 151 13.62 -26.78 8.47
C LEU A 151 12.36 -26.71 7.60
N ASP A 152 11.22 -26.52 8.24
CA ASP A 152 9.89 -26.42 7.65
C ASP A 152 8.95 -25.70 8.63
N ASP A 153 7.67 -25.50 8.27
CA ASP A 153 6.69 -24.78 9.09
C ASP A 153 6.40 -25.43 10.46
N THR A 154 6.84 -26.67 10.66
CA THR A 154 6.59 -27.49 11.85
C THR A 154 7.86 -27.82 12.65
N THR A 155 9.05 -27.62 12.09
CA THR A 155 10.32 -28.06 12.67
C THR A 155 11.34 -26.93 12.74
N LEU A 156 11.79 -26.63 13.96
CA LEU A 156 12.82 -25.63 14.25
C LEU A 156 13.98 -26.30 15.01
N TYR A 157 15.21 -25.93 14.68
CA TYR A 157 16.41 -26.31 15.44
C TYR A 157 16.96 -25.11 16.19
N MET A 158 17.31 -25.31 17.45
CA MET A 158 18.02 -24.33 18.28
C MET A 158 19.39 -24.89 18.68
N SER A 159 20.45 -24.12 18.48
CA SER A 159 21.82 -24.53 18.77
C SER A 159 22.71 -23.33 19.11
N GLU A 160 23.85 -23.57 19.77
CA GLU A 160 24.86 -22.53 19.97
C GLU A 160 25.72 -22.39 18.69
N GLU A 161 25.92 -21.16 18.22
CA GLU A 161 26.66 -20.91 16.99
C GLU A 161 28.14 -21.34 17.12
N GLY A 162 28.67 -21.99 16.09
CA GLY A 162 30.08 -22.39 16.03
C GLY A 162 30.43 -23.61 16.86
N LYS A 163 29.51 -24.14 17.67
CA LYS A 163 29.71 -25.40 18.40
C LYS A 163 29.07 -26.57 17.65
N LYS A 164 29.76 -27.71 17.62
CA LYS A 164 29.20 -29.02 17.19
C LYS A 164 28.19 -29.60 18.21
N SER A 165 27.68 -28.79 19.14
CA SER A 165 26.77 -29.22 20.19
C SER A 165 25.47 -29.79 19.61
N HIS A 166 24.78 -30.61 20.41
CA HIS A 166 23.46 -31.13 20.07
C HIS A 166 22.50 -30.00 19.69
N LYS A 167 21.97 -30.05 18.46
CA LYS A 167 20.84 -29.22 18.05
C LYS A 167 19.60 -29.67 18.82
N LEU A 168 18.96 -28.76 19.53
CA LEU A 168 17.67 -29.02 20.13
C LEU A 168 16.60 -28.96 19.03
N LYS A 169 15.97 -30.09 18.75
CA LYS A 169 14.81 -30.13 17.86
C LYS A 169 13.56 -29.64 18.59
N LEU A 170 12.84 -28.74 17.95
CA LEU A 170 11.61 -28.12 18.41
C LEU A 170 10.51 -28.40 17.39
N THR A 171 9.35 -28.85 17.87
CA THR A 171 8.16 -29.10 17.03
C THR A 171 7.12 -28.03 17.27
N LYS A 172 6.54 -27.47 16.22
CA LYS A 172 5.47 -26.47 16.32
C LYS A 172 4.27 -27.05 17.04
N VAL A 173 3.68 -26.27 17.93
CA VAL A 173 2.47 -26.62 18.68
C VAL A 173 1.55 -25.42 18.77
N SER A 174 0.25 -25.67 18.91
CA SER A 174 -0.74 -24.64 19.17
C SER A 174 -0.70 -24.19 20.63
N GLU A 175 -1.25 -22.99 20.89
CA GLU A 175 -1.46 -22.51 22.25
C GLU A 175 -2.33 -23.46 23.07
N LYS A 176 -3.36 -24.02 22.43
CA LYS A 176 -4.27 -24.98 23.07
C LYS A 176 -3.54 -26.24 23.55
N GLU A 177 -2.71 -26.84 22.70
CA GLU A 177 -1.90 -28.02 23.08
C GLU A 177 -0.92 -27.70 24.23
N MET A 178 -0.32 -26.52 24.22
CA MET A 178 0.53 -26.07 25.33
C MET A 178 -0.29 -25.91 26.61
N GLN A 179 -1.44 -25.23 26.55
CA GLN A 179 -2.31 -25.03 27.71
C GLN A 179 -2.89 -26.34 28.25
N GLU A 180 -3.24 -27.31 27.41
CA GLU A 180 -3.72 -28.63 27.84
C GLU A 180 -2.64 -29.39 28.62
N PHE A 181 -1.38 -29.30 28.20
CA PHE A 181 -0.26 -29.93 28.88
C PHE A 181 -0.03 -29.38 30.31
N TYR A 182 -0.17 -28.07 30.51
CA TYR A 182 0.02 -27.43 31.83
C TYR A 182 -1.27 -27.29 32.65
N GLY A 183 -2.42 -27.18 31.99
CA GLY A 183 -3.74 -26.98 32.59
C GLY A 183 -4.45 -28.28 32.97
N GLY A 184 -4.08 -29.41 32.34
CA GLY A 184 -4.67 -30.72 32.59
C GLY A 184 -4.46 -31.26 34.02
N GLU A 185 -3.48 -30.77 34.77
CA GLU A 185 -3.24 -31.20 36.16
C GLU A 185 -4.23 -30.60 37.18
N LYS A 186 -5.08 -29.64 36.80
CA LYS A 186 -6.07 -29.05 37.73
C LYS A 186 -7.42 -29.78 37.79
N SER A 187 -7.61 -30.87 37.03
CA SER A 187 -8.91 -31.56 36.91
C SER A 187 -8.96 -32.97 37.51
N SER A 188 -8.19 -33.25 38.57
CA SER A 188 -8.38 -34.47 39.36
C SER A 188 -8.24 -34.21 40.87
N ARG A 189 -9.23 -33.55 41.45
CA ARG A 189 -9.55 -33.66 42.88
C ARG A 189 -11.06 -33.58 43.07
#